data_AF-A0A845UBW5-F1
#
_entry.id   AF-A0A845UBW5-F1
#
_cell.length_a   1.000
_cell.length_b   1.000
_cell.length_c   1.000
_cell.angle_alpha   90.00
_cell.angle_beta   90.00
_cell.angle_gamma   90.00
#
_symmetry.space_group_name_H-M   'P 1'
#
loop_
_entity.id
_entity.type
_entity.pdbx_description
1 polymer ?
#
loop_
_entity_poly.entity_id
_entity_poly.type
_entity_poly.pdbx_seq_one_letter_code
_entity_poly.pdbx_strand_id
1 'polypeptide(L)'
;MIFSQSELPEDGLNLTRVNDNDVPALVENLEQGMIMLEGARNNILSEIYFSVKAIVFFTQPEKDYQVLSFTGDMMQTLIFINGKKDNSHVFIIDKLIHEAAHTYLFLINLHEEMVLNSREKIYASPLRSDKRDMFGIYHSTFVIQRLIFSFGNILIHSSNLTEPDHCAIRDLVNMYYQKLDQGYEVTKNTENYQSWLRT
;
A
#
# COMPACT_ATOMS: atom_id res chain seq x y z
N MET A 1 -24.43 -16.90 -0.42
CA MET A 1 -25.46 -16.12 0.31
C MET A 1 -25.33 -14.69 -0.17
N ILE A 2 -26.34 -14.16 -0.86
CA ILE A 2 -26.35 -12.77 -1.34
C ILE A 2 -27.22 -12.01 -0.33
N PHE A 3 -26.62 -11.08 0.41
CA PHE A 3 -27.34 -10.24 1.36
C PHE A 3 -28.11 -9.16 0.59
N SER A 4 -29.32 -8.86 1.03
CA SER A 4 -30.06 -7.68 0.56
C SER A 4 -29.46 -6.41 1.17
N GLN A 5 -29.61 -5.26 0.51
CA GLN A 5 -29.03 -3.99 0.96
C GLN A 5 -29.49 -3.56 2.37
N SER A 6 -30.64 -4.06 2.82
CA SER A 6 -31.22 -3.84 4.16
C SER A 6 -30.60 -4.72 5.27
N GLU A 7 -29.72 -5.66 4.94
CA GLU A 7 -29.08 -6.60 5.89
C GLU A 7 -27.60 -6.27 6.11
N LEU A 8 -27.07 -5.23 5.46
CA LEU A 8 -25.70 -4.77 5.68
C LEU A 8 -25.64 -3.93 6.97
N PRO A 9 -24.65 -4.14 7.85
CA PRO A 9 -24.48 -3.33 9.05
C PRO A 9 -24.40 -1.83 8.69
N GLU A 10 -25.03 -0.95 9.47
CA GLU A 10 -24.95 0.51 9.28
C GLU A 10 -23.50 1.04 9.28
N ASP A 11 -22.59 0.31 9.92
CA ASP A 11 -21.15 0.59 10.03
C ASP A 11 -20.28 -0.03 8.91
N GLY A 12 -20.88 -0.60 7.86
CA GLY A 12 -20.14 -1.15 6.73
C GLY A 12 -19.31 -0.09 5.98
N LEU A 13 -18.22 -0.53 5.31
CA LEU A 13 -17.57 0.31 4.29
C LEU A 13 -18.60 0.62 3.21
N ASN A 14 -19.25 1.79 3.29
CA ASN A 14 -20.22 2.23 2.30
C ASN A 14 -19.48 2.65 1.02
N LEU A 15 -19.13 1.66 0.21
CA LEU A 15 -18.43 1.83 -1.05
C LEU A 15 -19.44 2.05 -2.19
N THR A 16 -19.20 3.10 -2.96
CA THR A 16 -19.98 3.41 -4.15
C THR A 16 -19.10 3.27 -5.40
N ARG A 17 -19.75 2.95 -6.52
CA ARG A 17 -19.10 2.95 -7.84
C ARG A 17 -18.62 4.36 -8.19
N VAL A 18 -17.53 4.45 -8.95
CA VAL A 18 -17.07 5.70 -9.57
C VAL A 18 -18.04 6.09 -10.70
N ASN A 19 -18.27 7.39 -10.90
CA ASN A 19 -19.06 7.86 -12.04
C ASN A 19 -18.34 7.48 -13.35
N ASP A 20 -19.07 6.95 -14.33
CA ASP A 20 -18.46 6.51 -15.60
C ASP A 20 -17.70 7.62 -16.31
N ASN A 21 -18.11 8.88 -16.12
CA ASN A 21 -17.43 10.04 -16.69
C ASN A 21 -16.04 10.31 -16.07
N ASP A 22 -15.79 9.83 -14.85
CA ASP A 22 -14.52 10.04 -14.13
C ASP A 22 -13.52 8.89 -14.39
N VAL A 23 -14.01 7.73 -14.85
CA VAL A 23 -13.19 6.54 -15.10
C VAL A 23 -12.04 6.81 -16.10
N PRO A 24 -12.25 7.48 -17.25
CA PRO A 24 -11.16 7.75 -18.19
C PRO A 24 -9.99 8.51 -17.56
N ALA A 25 -10.27 9.53 -16.73
CA ALA A 25 -9.23 10.32 -16.08
C ALA A 25 -8.45 9.50 -15.04
N LEU A 26 -9.13 8.61 -14.30
CA LEU A 26 -8.45 7.71 -13.35
C LEU A 26 -7.56 6.69 -14.05
N VAL A 27 -8.01 6.15 -15.19
CA VAL A 27 -7.20 5.23 -16.01
C VAL A 27 -5.99 5.96 -16.58
N GLU A 28 -6.16 7.17 -17.12
CA GLU A 28 -5.05 7.99 -17.61
C GLU A 28 -4.03 8.27 -16.50
N ASN A 29 -4.48 8.66 -15.30
CA ASN A 29 -3.59 8.92 -14.18
C ASN A 29 -2.91 7.64 -13.66
N LEU A 30 -3.58 6.49 -13.70
CA LEU A 30 -2.94 5.20 -13.43
C LEU A 30 -1.84 4.90 -14.45
N GLU A 31 -2.11 5.09 -15.74
CA GLU A 31 -1.14 4.86 -16.81
C GLU A 31 0.08 5.78 -16.65
N GLN A 32 -0.11 7.07 -16.35
CA GLN A 32 0.98 7.99 -16.05
C GLN A 32 1.82 7.54 -14.85
N GLY A 33 1.17 7.07 -13.78
CA GLY A 33 1.85 6.51 -12.61
C GLY A 33 2.66 5.25 -12.96
N MET A 34 2.14 4.39 -13.82
CA MET A 34 2.83 3.17 -14.27
C MET A 34 4.05 3.49 -15.14
N ILE A 35 3.95 4.49 -16.04
CA ILE A 35 5.10 4.99 -16.83
C ILE A 35 6.19 5.54 -15.91
N MET A 36 5.79 6.29 -14.87
CA MET A 36 6.72 6.80 -13.87
C MET A 36 7.47 5.66 -13.15
N LEU A 37 6.74 4.60 -12.77
CA LEU A 37 7.32 3.43 -12.11
C LEU A 37 8.20 2.60 -13.05
N GLU A 38 7.84 2.48 -14.33
CA GLU A 38 8.68 1.85 -15.36
C GLU A 38 10.04 2.55 -15.48
N GLY A 39 10.04 3.88 -15.47
CA GLY A 39 11.23 4.71 -15.48
C GLY A 39 12.13 4.56 -14.23
N ALA A 40 11.62 3.97 -13.15
CA ALA A 40 12.35 3.81 -11.89
C ALA A 40 13.47 2.75 -11.96
N ARG A 41 13.55 1.94 -13.03
CA ARG A 41 14.59 0.90 -13.24
C ARG A 41 14.72 -0.09 -12.08
N ASN A 42 13.59 -0.45 -11.47
CA ASN A 42 13.52 -1.48 -10.44
C ASN A 42 12.54 -2.60 -10.85
N ASN A 43 12.44 -3.64 -10.03
CA ASN A 43 11.59 -4.80 -10.30
C ASN A 43 10.14 -4.66 -9.81
N ILE A 44 9.77 -3.55 -9.16
CA ILE A 44 8.47 -3.35 -8.53
C ILE A 44 7.34 -3.47 -9.56
N LEU A 45 7.53 -2.87 -10.74
CA LEU A 45 6.55 -2.94 -11.82
C LEU A 45 6.30 -4.38 -12.28
N SER A 46 7.37 -5.16 -12.45
CA SER A 46 7.27 -6.59 -12.81
C SER A 46 6.56 -7.39 -11.72
N GLU A 47 6.83 -7.10 -10.45
CA GLU A 47 6.14 -7.72 -9.31
C GLU A 47 4.65 -7.36 -9.29
N ILE A 48 4.28 -6.12 -9.60
CA ILE A 48 2.87 -5.69 -9.75
C ILE A 48 2.20 -6.47 -10.87
N TYR A 49 2.79 -6.54 -12.07
CA TYR A 49 2.22 -7.30 -13.18
C TYR A 49 2.05 -8.80 -12.86
N PHE A 50 2.97 -9.36 -12.08
CA PHE A 50 2.90 -10.75 -11.67
C PHE A 50 1.78 -10.99 -10.64
N SER A 51 1.67 -10.13 -9.63
CA SER A 51 0.85 -10.37 -8.43
C SER A 51 -0.56 -9.78 -8.51
N VAL A 52 -0.73 -8.63 -9.16
CA VAL A 52 -2.01 -7.91 -9.25
C VAL A 52 -2.78 -8.38 -10.50
N LYS A 53 -4.04 -8.76 -10.30
CA LYS A 53 -4.92 -9.26 -11.39
C LYS A 53 -6.03 -8.29 -11.75
N ALA A 54 -6.42 -7.42 -10.83
CA ALA A 54 -7.40 -6.38 -11.11
C ALA A 54 -7.21 -5.19 -10.17
N ILE A 55 -7.48 -4.00 -10.70
CA ILE A 55 -7.56 -2.75 -9.95
C ILE A 55 -8.99 -2.25 -10.10
N VAL A 56 -9.64 -1.96 -8.98
CA VAL A 56 -11.02 -1.45 -8.93
C VAL A 56 -11.02 -0.10 -8.25
N PHE A 57 -11.45 0.93 -8.98
CA PHE A 57 -11.69 2.22 -8.37
C PHE A 57 -13.06 2.24 -7.68
N PHE A 58 -13.09 2.80 -6.47
CA PHE A 58 -14.32 3.03 -5.70
C PHE A 58 -14.40 4.48 -5.24
N THR A 59 -15.56 4.87 -4.74
CA THR A 59 -15.77 6.14 -4.03
C THR A 59 -16.44 5.86 -2.69
N GLN A 60 -16.40 6.85 -1.80
CA GLN A 60 -17.16 6.82 -0.55
C GLN A 60 -17.88 8.17 -0.38
N PRO A 61 -19.07 8.19 0.23
CA PRO A 61 -19.66 9.43 0.74
C PRO A 61 -18.67 10.17 1.63
N GLU A 62 -18.73 11.50 1.64
CA GLU A 62 -17.91 12.28 2.56
C GLU A 62 -18.28 11.95 4.01
N LYS A 63 -17.27 11.53 4.76
CA LYS A 63 -17.32 11.17 6.18
C LYS A 63 -16.00 11.58 6.83
N ASP A 64 -15.95 11.65 8.15
CA ASP A 64 -14.74 11.98 8.92
C ASP A 64 -13.58 11.00 8.66
N TYR A 65 -13.90 9.76 8.28
CA TYR A 65 -12.94 8.75 7.88
C TYR A 65 -13.22 8.26 6.46
N GLN A 66 -12.18 8.24 5.62
CA GLN A 66 -12.23 7.74 4.26
C GLN A 66 -11.14 6.70 4.04
N VAL A 67 -11.53 5.57 3.46
CA VAL A 67 -10.61 4.52 3.04
C VAL A 67 -9.94 4.97 1.76
N LEU A 68 -8.60 4.96 1.75
CA LEU A 68 -7.80 5.42 0.61
C LEU A 68 -7.59 4.30 -0.42
N SER A 69 -7.26 3.11 0.07
CA SER A 69 -7.07 1.89 -0.69
C SER A 69 -7.18 0.70 0.25
N PHE A 70 -7.40 -0.49 -0.31
CA PHE A 70 -7.31 -1.74 0.43
C PHE A 70 -7.17 -2.94 -0.51
N THR A 71 -6.69 -4.03 0.06
CA THR A 71 -6.68 -5.37 -0.52
C THR A 71 -7.32 -6.31 0.50
N GLY A 72 -8.19 -7.22 0.08
CA GLY A 72 -8.87 -8.14 0.99
C GLY A 72 -8.08 -9.43 1.22
N ASP A 73 -8.14 -9.98 2.44
CA ASP A 73 -7.40 -11.22 2.81
C ASP A 73 -7.77 -12.45 1.97
N MET A 74 -8.97 -12.50 1.40
CA MET A 74 -9.43 -13.61 0.54
C MET A 74 -9.27 -13.31 -0.96
N MET A 75 -8.97 -12.06 -1.31
CA MET A 75 -8.88 -11.57 -2.68
C MET A 75 -7.61 -10.72 -2.83
N GLN A 76 -6.46 -11.30 -2.47
CA GLN A 76 -5.21 -10.54 -2.37
C GLN A 76 -4.70 -10.01 -3.70
N THR A 77 -5.13 -10.57 -4.82
CA THR A 77 -4.71 -10.10 -6.15
C THR A 77 -5.61 -8.98 -6.71
N LEU A 78 -6.64 -8.58 -5.95
CA LEU A 78 -7.60 -7.53 -6.30
C LEU A 78 -7.35 -6.30 -5.41
N ILE A 79 -6.95 -5.20 -6.05
CA ILE A 79 -6.62 -3.94 -5.37
C ILE A 79 -7.78 -2.96 -5.54
N PHE A 80 -8.19 -2.33 -4.45
CA PHE A 80 -9.19 -1.27 -4.43
C PHE A 80 -8.54 0.08 -4.15
N ILE A 81 -8.84 1.09 -4.96
CA ILE A 81 -8.32 2.47 -4.79
C ILE A 81 -9.48 3.47 -4.80
N ASN A 82 -9.45 4.42 -3.86
CA ASN A 82 -10.47 5.47 -3.79
C ASN A 82 -10.19 6.54 -4.85
N GLY A 83 -11.03 6.59 -5.90
CA GLY A 83 -10.89 7.52 -7.01
C GLY A 83 -11.43 8.94 -6.76
N LYS A 84 -12.14 9.19 -5.65
CA LYS A 84 -12.66 10.53 -5.32
C LYS A 84 -11.72 11.32 -4.39
N LYS A 85 -10.90 10.64 -3.59
CA LYS A 85 -10.10 11.29 -2.55
C LYS A 85 -9.03 12.22 -3.13
N ASP A 86 -8.28 11.68 -4.07
CA ASP A 86 -7.22 12.34 -4.83
C ASP A 86 -7.07 11.51 -6.11
N ASN A 87 -7.11 12.17 -7.27
CA ASN A 87 -7.05 11.49 -8.55
C ASN A 87 -5.69 11.68 -9.24
N SER A 88 -4.70 12.31 -8.59
CA SER A 88 -3.36 12.47 -9.15
C SER A 88 -2.67 11.13 -9.38
N HIS A 89 -1.87 11.04 -10.43
CA HIS A 89 -1.09 9.83 -10.75
C HIS A 89 -0.10 9.47 -9.63
N VAL A 90 0.45 10.45 -8.93
CA VAL A 90 1.32 10.22 -7.76
C VAL A 90 0.55 9.55 -6.62
N PHE A 91 -0.68 9.99 -6.32
CA PHE A 91 -1.51 9.33 -5.30
C PHE A 91 -1.91 7.91 -5.73
N ILE A 92 -2.35 7.74 -6.98
CA ILE A 92 -2.78 6.43 -7.48
C ILE A 92 -1.63 5.42 -7.44
N ILE A 93 -0.42 5.81 -7.89
CA ILE A 93 0.73 4.91 -7.87
C ILE A 93 1.21 4.62 -6.44
N ASP A 94 1.11 5.59 -5.52
CA ASP A 94 1.37 5.40 -4.10
C ASP A 94 0.44 4.33 -3.51
N LYS A 95 -0.87 4.40 -3.81
CA LYS A 95 -1.84 3.39 -3.37
C LYS A 95 -1.58 2.03 -4.03
N LEU A 96 -1.30 2.00 -5.32
CA LEU A 96 -1.04 0.76 -6.03
C LEU A 96 0.20 0.04 -5.47
N ILE A 97 1.31 0.75 -5.27
CA ILE A 97 2.53 0.15 -4.70
C ILE A 97 2.27 -0.33 -3.26
N HIS A 98 1.51 0.44 -2.47
CA HIS A 98 1.16 0.06 -1.10
C HIS A 98 0.40 -1.28 -1.07
N GLU A 99 -0.68 -1.38 -1.85
CA GLU A 99 -1.53 -2.57 -1.89
C GLU A 99 -0.85 -3.75 -2.57
N ALA A 100 -0.03 -3.50 -3.60
CA ALA A 100 0.79 -4.54 -4.22
C ALA A 100 1.87 -5.07 -3.26
N ALA A 101 2.41 -4.24 -2.37
CA ALA A 101 3.34 -4.70 -1.33
C ALA A 101 2.65 -5.66 -0.35
N HIS A 102 1.39 -5.41 0.03
CA HIS A 102 0.59 -6.37 0.81
C HIS A 102 0.42 -7.70 0.06
N THR A 103 0.03 -7.62 -1.21
CA THR A 103 -0.13 -8.78 -2.09
C THR A 103 1.14 -9.61 -2.17
N TYR A 104 2.27 -8.94 -2.40
CA TYR A 104 3.57 -9.58 -2.53
C TYR A 104 4.03 -10.22 -1.21
N LEU A 105 3.84 -9.54 -0.08
CA LEU A 105 4.14 -10.12 1.22
C LEU A 105 3.28 -11.35 1.51
N PHE A 106 2.00 -11.35 1.08
CA PHE A 106 1.19 -12.55 1.19
C PHE A 106 1.74 -13.70 0.35
N LEU A 107 2.13 -13.44 -0.90
CA LEU A 107 2.73 -14.46 -1.76
C LEU A 107 4.00 -15.06 -1.16
N ILE A 108 4.85 -14.25 -0.51
CA ILE A 108 6.01 -14.75 0.24
C ILE A 108 5.55 -15.66 1.39
N ASN A 109 4.57 -15.22 2.17
CA ASN A 109 4.05 -15.96 3.32
C ASN A 109 3.35 -17.29 2.97
N LEU A 110 2.96 -17.49 1.70
CA LEU A 110 2.49 -18.81 1.23
C LEU A 110 3.59 -19.87 1.26
N HIS A 111 4.85 -19.44 1.13
CA HIS A 111 6.02 -20.32 1.08
C HIS A 111 6.77 -20.35 2.41
N GLU A 112 6.85 -19.21 3.10
CA GLU A 112 7.64 -19.08 4.32
C GLU A 112 7.05 -18.05 5.28
N GLU A 113 6.84 -18.45 6.55
CA GLU A 113 6.36 -17.52 7.57
C GLU A 113 7.47 -16.55 7.99
N MET A 114 7.29 -15.26 7.64
CA MET A 114 8.32 -14.24 7.90
C MET A 114 8.42 -13.82 9.38
N VAL A 115 7.40 -14.11 10.19
CA VAL A 115 7.35 -13.73 11.61
C VAL A 115 6.85 -14.90 12.45
N LEU A 116 7.73 -15.47 13.27
CA LEU A 116 7.44 -16.65 14.11
C LEU A 116 6.93 -16.31 15.52
N ASN A 117 6.79 -15.02 15.83
CA ASN A 117 6.30 -14.56 17.13
C ASN A 117 4.81 -14.88 17.29
N SER A 118 4.41 -15.30 18.50
CA SER A 118 2.99 -15.50 18.81
C SER A 118 2.16 -14.23 18.55
N ARG A 119 1.00 -14.42 17.90
CA ARG A 119 -0.02 -13.39 17.65
C ARG A 119 -0.58 -12.77 18.95
N GLU A 120 -0.48 -13.48 20.07
CA GLU A 120 -0.92 -12.99 21.38
C GLU A 120 0.06 -11.99 22.01
N LYS A 121 1.32 -12.01 21.57
CA LYS A 121 2.35 -11.10 22.09
C LYS A 121 2.27 -9.76 21.36
N ILE A 122 1.79 -8.74 22.07
CA ILE A 122 1.62 -7.39 21.55
C ILE A 122 2.76 -6.45 21.96
N TYR A 123 3.13 -5.58 21.03
CA TYR A 123 4.21 -4.61 21.14
C TYR A 123 3.64 -3.20 20.92
N ALA A 124 4.35 -2.18 21.42
CA ALA A 124 4.01 -0.81 21.06
C ALA A 124 4.14 -0.65 19.54
N SER A 125 3.05 -0.26 18.87
CA SER A 125 3.15 0.15 17.47
C SER A 125 3.61 1.60 17.46
N PRO A 126 4.60 1.95 16.66
CA PRO A 126 5.03 3.32 16.53
C PRO A 126 4.20 4.05 15.45
N LEU A 127 3.52 3.28 14.58
CA LEU A 127 2.66 3.75 13.49
C LEU A 127 1.19 3.97 13.91
N ARG A 128 0.79 3.49 15.09
CA ARG A 128 -0.57 3.57 15.62
C ARG A 128 -0.53 3.69 17.15
N SER A 129 -1.58 4.25 17.74
CA SER A 129 -1.69 4.35 19.21
C SER A 129 -1.99 3.01 19.89
N ASP A 130 -2.61 2.06 19.18
CA ASP A 130 -2.87 0.71 19.67
C ASP A 130 -1.66 -0.22 19.53
N LYS A 131 -1.51 -1.14 20.50
CA LYS A 131 -0.48 -2.19 20.44
C LYS A 131 -0.82 -3.20 19.36
N ARG A 132 0.23 -3.76 18.72
CA ARG A 132 0.10 -4.70 17.60
C ARG A 132 0.96 -5.92 17.84
N ASP A 133 0.58 -7.05 17.24
CA ASP A 133 1.45 -8.22 17.17
C ASP A 133 2.69 -7.91 16.29
N MET A 134 3.73 -8.74 16.39
CA MET A 134 4.94 -8.53 15.58
C MET A 134 4.65 -8.61 14.08
N PHE A 135 3.69 -9.46 13.67
CA PHE A 135 3.28 -9.55 12.28
C PHE A 135 2.76 -8.21 11.77
N GLY A 136 1.84 -7.56 12.48
CA GLY A 136 1.29 -6.27 12.07
C GLY A 136 2.33 -5.15 12.00
N ILE A 137 3.34 -5.19 12.87
CA ILE A 137 4.47 -4.24 12.83
C ILE A 137 5.36 -4.52 11.62
N TYR A 138 5.81 -5.77 11.45
CA TYR A 138 6.62 -6.19 10.31
C TYR A 138 5.94 -5.88 8.98
N HIS A 139 4.64 -6.23 8.86
CA HIS A 139 3.81 -6.00 7.68
C HIS A 139 3.78 -4.53 7.29
N SER A 140 3.55 -3.64 8.26
CA SER A 140 3.51 -2.20 8.01
C SER A 140 4.89 -1.65 7.61
N THR A 141 5.95 -2.10 8.29
CA THR A 141 7.34 -1.74 7.99
C THR A 141 7.74 -2.18 6.58
N PHE A 142 7.41 -3.42 6.20
CA PHE A 142 7.67 -3.97 4.86
C PHE A 142 7.07 -3.08 3.78
N VAL A 143 5.78 -2.73 3.91
CA VAL A 143 5.08 -1.90 2.94
C VAL A 143 5.69 -0.51 2.82
N ILE A 144 6.05 0.12 3.95
CA ILE A 144 6.70 1.43 3.95
C ILE A 144 8.07 1.37 3.26
N GLN A 145 8.88 0.33 3.52
CA GLN A 145 10.17 0.15 2.86
C GLN A 145 10.02 0.03 1.34
N ARG A 146 8.99 -0.70 0.88
CA ARG A 146 8.67 -0.84 -0.55
C ARG A 146 8.29 0.48 -1.19
N LEU A 147 7.56 1.34 -0.49
CA LEU A 147 7.20 2.69 -0.95
C LEU A 147 8.43 3.59 -1.05
N ILE A 148 9.26 3.64 -0.01
CA ILE A 148 10.51 4.43 -0.01
C ILE A 148 11.42 3.97 -1.15
N PHE A 149 11.61 2.65 -1.30
CA PHE A 149 12.42 2.10 -2.37
C PHE A 149 11.89 2.49 -3.75
N SER A 150 10.57 2.34 -3.98
CA SER A 150 9.96 2.65 -5.27
C SER A 150 10.09 4.13 -5.63
N PHE A 151 9.67 5.01 -4.72
CA PHE A 151 9.68 6.45 -4.96
C PHE A 151 11.09 7.06 -4.96
N GLY A 152 12.02 6.53 -4.16
CA GLY A 152 13.43 6.91 -4.22
C GLY A 152 14.02 6.61 -5.60
N ASN A 153 13.74 5.42 -6.16
CA ASN A 153 14.16 5.08 -7.52
C ASN A 153 13.48 5.94 -8.59
N ILE A 154 12.19 6.27 -8.42
CA ILE A 154 11.49 7.20 -9.31
C ILE A 154 12.21 8.55 -9.35
N LEU A 155 12.52 9.14 -8.19
CA LEU A 155 13.22 10.43 -8.10
C LEU A 155 14.61 10.43 -8.74
N ILE A 156 15.31 9.30 -8.71
CA ILE A 156 16.69 9.17 -9.22
C ILE A 156 16.70 8.87 -10.73
N HIS A 157 15.79 8.01 -11.20
CA HIS A 157 15.90 7.39 -12.52
C HIS A 157 14.84 7.82 -13.53
N SER A 158 13.67 8.29 -13.07
CA SER A 158 12.60 8.69 -13.98
C SER A 158 12.92 10.05 -14.62
N SER A 159 12.96 10.09 -15.95
CA SER A 159 13.32 11.29 -16.71
C SER A 159 12.15 12.23 -16.99
N ASN A 160 10.92 11.80 -16.71
CA ASN A 160 9.69 12.48 -17.15
C ASN A 160 8.86 13.02 -15.98
N LEU A 161 9.53 13.43 -14.89
CA LEU A 161 8.86 14.01 -13.73
C LEU A 161 8.67 15.52 -13.94
N THR A 162 7.47 16.01 -13.70
CA THR A 162 7.22 17.45 -13.61
C THR A 162 7.71 17.99 -12.26
N GLU A 163 7.91 19.29 -12.14
CA GLU A 163 8.29 19.90 -10.85
C GLU A 163 7.25 19.63 -9.73
N PRO A 164 5.93 19.69 -10.00
CA PRO A 164 4.92 19.22 -9.05
C PRO A 164 5.11 17.77 -8.61
N ASP A 165 5.45 16.86 -9.53
CA ASP A 165 5.70 15.44 -9.21
C ASP A 165 6.90 15.31 -8.28
N HIS A 166 8.00 15.99 -8.60
CA HIS A 166 9.20 15.99 -7.76
C HIS A 166 8.91 16.45 -6.33
N CYS A 167 8.13 17.53 -6.18
CA CYS A 167 7.73 18.03 -4.86
C CYS A 167 6.85 17.01 -4.13
N ALA A 168 5.79 16.53 -4.77
CA ALA A 168 4.84 15.59 -4.17
C ALA A 168 5.53 14.28 -3.75
N ILE A 169 6.40 13.72 -4.59
CA ILE A 169 7.12 12.47 -4.31
C ILE A 169 8.14 12.68 -3.18
N ARG A 170 8.85 13.81 -3.17
CA ARG A 170 9.80 14.13 -2.09
C ARG A 170 9.09 14.22 -0.74
N ASP A 171 7.93 14.88 -0.69
CA ASP A 171 7.14 15.00 0.53
C ASP A 171 6.61 13.65 0.99
N LEU A 172 6.15 12.80 0.05
CA LEU A 172 5.75 11.42 0.34
C LEU A 172 6.91 10.59 0.92
N VAL A 173 8.08 10.62 0.30
CA VAL A 173 9.27 9.89 0.76
C VAL A 173 9.68 10.35 2.16
N ASN A 174 9.71 11.66 2.42
CA ASN A 174 10.01 12.20 3.75
C ASN A 174 9.02 11.73 4.81
N MET A 175 7.72 11.76 4.50
CA MET A 175 6.67 11.25 5.37
C MET A 175 6.83 9.74 5.64
N TYR A 176 7.24 8.96 4.64
CA TYR A 176 7.49 7.53 4.81
C TYR A 176 8.74 7.23 5.64
N TYR A 177 9.83 7.98 5.50
CA TYR A 177 11.01 7.81 6.35
C TYR A 177 10.68 8.05 7.83
N GLN A 178 9.90 9.10 8.15
CA GLN A 178 9.46 9.35 9.52
C GLN A 178 8.66 8.18 10.11
N LYS A 179 7.83 7.53 9.29
CA LYS A 179 7.08 6.32 9.66
C LYS A 179 7.97 5.08 9.76
N LEU A 180 9.00 4.97 8.91
CA LEU A 180 9.91 3.82 8.90
C LEU A 180 10.78 3.77 10.16
N ASP A 181 11.39 4.89 10.55
CA ASP A 181 12.29 4.97 11.71
C ASP A 181 11.58 4.48 12.97
N GLN A 182 10.33 4.90 13.10
CA GLN A 182 9.38 4.43 14.08
C GLN A 182 9.28 2.89 14.08
N GLY A 183 8.90 2.27 12.96
CA GLY A 183 8.70 0.82 12.83
C GLY A 183 9.98 -0.03 13.00
N TYR A 184 11.09 0.43 12.43
CA TYR A 184 12.37 -0.30 12.43
C TYR A 184 12.90 -0.54 13.84
N GLU A 185 12.85 0.48 14.71
CA GLU A 185 13.33 0.38 16.09
C GLU A 185 12.60 -0.71 16.89
N VAL A 186 11.31 -0.94 16.63
CA VAL A 186 10.57 -2.01 17.33
C VAL A 186 10.95 -3.39 16.80
N THR A 187 11.10 -3.54 15.48
CA THR A 187 11.47 -4.84 14.88
C THR A 187 12.88 -5.29 15.29
N LYS A 188 13.86 -4.39 15.25
CA LYS A 188 15.26 -4.68 15.58
C LYS A 188 15.49 -5.05 17.04
N ASN A 189 14.74 -4.44 17.97
CA ASN A 189 14.92 -4.64 19.41
C ASN A 189 14.20 -5.89 19.97
N THR A 190 13.64 -6.74 19.10
CA THR A 190 13.00 -8.00 19.49
C THR A 190 13.78 -9.20 18.97
N GLU A 191 13.95 -10.22 19.81
CA GLU A 191 15.00 -11.28 19.75
C GLU A 191 15.09 -12.17 18.49
N ASN A 192 14.31 -11.94 17.42
CA ASN A 192 14.29 -12.81 16.23
C ASN A 192 14.86 -12.19 14.94
N TYR A 193 15.36 -10.96 14.94
CA TYR A 193 15.91 -10.33 13.72
C TYR A 193 17.28 -10.92 13.28
N GLN A 194 17.96 -11.69 14.15
CA GLN A 194 19.37 -12.07 13.95
C GLN A 194 19.63 -13.28 13.02
N SER A 195 18.62 -13.94 12.43
CA SER A 195 18.88 -15.09 11.52
C SER A 195 18.95 -14.73 10.03
N TRP A 196 18.47 -13.56 9.60
CA TRP A 196 18.23 -13.28 8.16
C TRP A 196 19.38 -12.56 7.43
N LEU A 197 20.41 -12.10 8.14
CA LEU A 197 21.59 -11.46 7.54
C LEU A 197 22.80 -12.41 7.40
N ARG A 198 22.57 -13.73 7.53
CA ARG A 198 23.61 -14.76 7.41
C ARG A 198 23.19 -15.90 6.47
N THR A 199 22.86 -15.57 5.22
CA THR A 199 22.90 -16.48 4.06
C THR A 199 23.07 -15.64 2.81
#